data_AF-A0A524DGY7-F1
#
_entry.id   AF-A0A524DGY7-F1
#
_cell.length_a   1.000
_cell.length_b   1.000
_cell.length_c   1.000
_cell.angle_alpha   90.00
_cell.angle_beta   90.00
_cell.angle_gamma   90.00
#
_symmetry.space_group_name_H-M   'P 1'
#
loop_
_entity.id
_entity.type
_entity.pdbx_description
1 polymer ?
#
loop_
_entity_poly.entity_id
_entity_poly.type
_entity_poly.pdbx_seq_one_letter_code
_entity_poly.pdbx_strand_id
1 'polypeptide(L)'
;MLHMRTAIPIKERDTARKVIDIILIVFFLINILFICYLFDIEQLIVSGEDHTTNWPLDSSEYPVWPPKFIVDLNHFVGQFDHALLHRDPWWQATIWIDVVLFGPFYIVALYAFIRGKNWIRIPSIMWATMMLTNVTIIFIVEFTDPKYAGGKPLPIIAANLLWILMPILLITRMVLYPETFAGDRITLQKEESIEAK
;
A
#
# COMPACT_ATOMS: atom_id res chain seq x y z
N MET A 1 14.44 32.66 20.20
CA MET A 1 15.26 31.87 19.26
C MET A 1 14.34 30.89 18.55
N LEU A 2 14.10 31.07 17.25
CA LEU A 2 13.37 30.09 16.44
C LEU A 2 14.26 28.84 16.33
N HIS A 3 13.82 27.72 16.91
CA HIS A 3 14.47 26.43 16.69
C HIS A 3 14.23 26.06 15.22
N MET A 4 15.22 26.31 14.35
CA MET A 4 15.21 25.80 12.98
C MET A 4 15.38 24.27 13.05
N ARG A 5 14.25 23.57 13.10
CA ARG A 5 14.17 22.10 13.05
C ARG A 5 14.58 21.63 11.66
N THR A 6 15.56 20.75 11.59
CA THR A 6 16.04 20.20 10.32
C THR A 6 15.45 18.82 10.07
N ALA A 7 15.09 18.56 8.82
CA ALA A 7 14.66 17.24 8.36
C ALA A 7 15.82 16.25 8.46
N ILE A 8 15.59 15.07 9.05
CA ILE A 8 16.54 13.96 9.15
C ILE A 8 16.28 12.97 7.99
N PRO A 9 17.19 12.90 7.00
CA PRO A 9 17.15 11.88 5.95
C PRO A 9 17.27 10.47 6.53
N ILE A 10 16.80 9.47 5.80
CA ILE A 10 16.78 8.07 6.27
C ILE A 10 18.14 7.52 6.72
N LYS A 11 19.23 8.01 6.13
CA LYS A 11 20.60 7.56 6.45
C LYS A 11 21.02 7.92 7.88
N GLU A 12 20.48 9.02 8.40
CA GLU A 12 20.85 9.67 9.66
C GLU A 12 19.87 9.35 10.81
N ARG A 13 18.91 8.43 10.59
CA ARG A 13 17.95 8.03 11.63
C ARG A 13 18.53 6.98 12.57
N ASP A 14 18.03 6.98 13.81
CA ASP A 14 18.27 5.89 14.75
C ASP A 14 17.82 4.54 14.17
N THR A 15 18.50 3.46 14.58
CA THR A 15 18.34 2.13 13.98
C THR A 15 16.90 1.61 14.01
N ALA A 16 16.18 1.80 15.12
CA ALA A 16 14.82 1.30 15.26
C ALA A 16 13.84 2.01 14.32
N ARG A 17 13.86 3.35 14.29
CA ARG A 17 13.01 4.13 13.37
C ARG A 17 13.38 3.88 11.92
N LYS A 18 14.68 3.75 11.63
CA LYS A 18 15.20 3.44 10.30
C LYS A 18 14.66 2.11 9.78
N VAL A 19 14.65 1.06 10.60
CA VAL A 19 14.11 -0.26 10.21
C VAL A 19 12.63 -0.17 9.87
N ILE A 20 11.82 0.48 10.72
CA ILE A 20 10.39 0.67 10.47
C ILE A 20 10.18 1.45 9.16
N ASP A 21 10.96 2.51 8.94
CA ASP A 21 10.87 3.32 7.72
C ASP A 21 11.26 2.55 6.47
N ILE A 22 12.27 1.68 6.55
CA ILE A 22 12.65 0.80 5.44
C ILE A 22 11.52 -0.18 5.13
N ILE A 23 10.90 -0.80 6.13
CA ILE A 23 9.77 -1.72 5.93
C ILE A 23 8.63 -1.00 5.19
N LEU A 24 8.27 0.20 5.63
CA LEU A 24 7.23 1.02 4.99
C LEU A 24 7.61 1.43 3.57
N ILE A 25 8.87 1.85 3.34
CA ILE A 25 9.38 2.20 2.00
C ILE A 25 9.30 0.99 1.07
N VAL A 26 9.75 -0.19 1.51
CA VAL A 26 9.69 -1.42 0.70
C VAL A 26 8.23 -1.76 0.39
N PHE A 27 7.34 -1.64 1.37
CA PHE A 27 5.91 -1.84 1.15
C PHE A 27 5.34 -0.87 0.10
N PHE A 28 5.60 0.44 0.21
CA PHE A 28 5.14 1.42 -0.78
C PHE A 28 5.74 1.16 -2.18
N LEU A 29 7.00 0.74 -2.24
CA LEU A 29 7.68 0.41 -3.49
C LEU A 29 7.06 -0.81 -4.18
N ILE A 30 6.78 -1.87 -3.43
CA ILE A 30 6.10 -3.06 -3.96
C ILE A 30 4.70 -2.67 -4.44
N ASN A 31 3.96 -1.88 -3.66
CA ASN A 31 2.60 -1.50 -4.03
C ASN A 31 2.56 -0.68 -5.32
N ILE A 32 3.45 0.31 -5.47
CA ILE A 32 3.45 1.14 -6.67
C ILE A 32 3.94 0.38 -7.92
N LEU A 33 4.93 -0.51 -7.77
CA LEU A 33 5.55 -1.20 -8.90
C LEU A 33 4.80 -2.46 -9.33
N PHE A 34 4.15 -3.16 -8.40
CA PHE A 34 3.60 -4.49 -8.66
C PHE A 34 2.10 -4.59 -8.39
N ILE A 35 1.59 -3.93 -7.35
CA ILE A 35 0.18 -4.10 -6.96
C ILE A 35 -0.69 -3.12 -7.75
N CYS A 36 -0.60 -1.84 -7.43
CA CYS A 36 -1.51 -0.80 -7.90
C CYS A 36 -1.58 -0.67 -9.44
N TYR A 37 -0.44 -0.50 -10.10
CA TYR A 37 -0.39 -0.28 -11.56
C TYR A 37 -0.04 -1.52 -12.35
N LEU A 38 -0.01 -2.70 -11.73
CA LEU A 38 0.19 -3.97 -12.44
C LEU A 38 -0.95 -4.93 -12.13
N PHE A 39 -1.05 -5.38 -10.89
CA PHE A 39 -2.07 -6.35 -10.48
C PHE A 39 -3.49 -5.75 -10.47
N ASP A 40 -3.69 -4.64 -9.77
CA ASP A 40 -5.02 -4.07 -9.53
C ASP A 40 -5.61 -3.40 -10.77
N ILE A 41 -4.80 -2.67 -11.54
CA ILE A 41 -5.29 -1.94 -12.72
C ILE A 41 -5.91 -2.88 -13.77
N GLU A 42 -5.52 -4.16 -13.79
CA GLU A 42 -6.15 -5.20 -14.61
C GLU A 42 -7.67 -5.25 -14.38
N GLN A 43 -8.09 -5.12 -13.12
CA GLN A 43 -9.48 -5.19 -12.66
C GLN A 43 -10.34 -4.03 -13.18
N LEU A 44 -9.73 -3.01 -13.78
CA LEU A 44 -10.41 -1.89 -14.42
C LEU A 44 -10.31 -1.93 -15.96
N ILE A 45 -9.26 -2.55 -16.50
CA ILE A 45 -8.94 -2.51 -17.94
C ILE A 45 -9.53 -3.71 -18.67
N VAL A 46 -9.38 -4.92 -18.13
CA VAL A 46 -9.83 -6.13 -18.81
C VAL A 46 -11.36 -6.15 -18.82
N SER A 47 -11.93 -6.24 -20.01
CA SER A 47 -13.38 -6.22 -20.21
C SER A 47 -13.99 -7.60 -19.91
N GLY A 48 -15.15 -7.65 -19.28
CA GLY A 48 -15.85 -8.90 -18.92
C GLY A 48 -16.56 -8.78 -17.58
N GLU A 49 -17.69 -9.48 -17.42
CA GLU A 49 -18.47 -9.45 -16.16
C GLU A 49 -17.80 -10.27 -15.05
N ASP A 50 -17.01 -11.29 -15.38
CA ASP A 50 -16.18 -12.03 -14.43
C ASP A 50 -14.92 -12.63 -15.10
N HIS A 51 -13.93 -13.02 -14.29
CA HIS A 51 -12.70 -13.67 -14.74
C HIS A 51 -12.89 -15.16 -15.13
N THR A 52 -14.10 -15.72 -15.00
CA THR A 52 -14.37 -17.15 -15.23
C THR A 52 -14.88 -17.46 -16.62
N THR A 53 -15.56 -16.52 -17.27
CA THR A 53 -16.37 -16.84 -18.45
C THR A 53 -15.53 -17.06 -19.71
N ASN A 54 -14.30 -16.55 -19.78
CA ASN A 54 -13.45 -16.60 -20.99
C ASN A 54 -11.96 -16.92 -20.71
N TRP A 55 -11.63 -17.61 -19.62
CA TRP A 55 -10.24 -17.95 -19.28
C TRP A 55 -9.84 -19.38 -19.72
N PRO A 56 -8.71 -19.59 -20.44
CA PRO A 56 -7.71 -18.59 -20.86
C PRO A 56 -8.24 -17.68 -21.97
N LEU A 57 -7.94 -16.38 -21.86
CA LEU A 57 -8.31 -15.35 -22.82
C LEU A 57 -7.69 -15.66 -24.20
N ASP A 58 -8.39 -15.32 -25.28
CA ASP A 58 -7.75 -15.33 -26.60
C ASP A 58 -6.61 -14.29 -26.62
N SER A 59 -5.56 -14.59 -27.37
CA SER A 59 -4.43 -13.71 -27.62
C SER A 59 -4.83 -12.29 -28.04
N SER A 60 -5.98 -12.13 -28.70
CA SER A 60 -6.53 -10.84 -29.14
C SER A 60 -7.22 -10.02 -28.03
N GLU A 61 -7.53 -10.63 -26.89
CA GLU A 61 -8.28 -10.02 -25.78
C GLU A 61 -7.36 -9.45 -24.68
N TYR A 62 -6.06 -9.78 -24.71
CA TYR A 62 -5.11 -9.23 -23.74
C TYR A 62 -4.88 -7.73 -23.95
N PRO A 63 -4.91 -6.92 -22.87
CA PRO A 63 -4.62 -5.51 -22.97
C PRO A 63 -3.13 -5.28 -23.25
N VAL A 64 -2.80 -4.06 -23.72
CA VAL A 64 -1.41 -3.62 -23.85
C VAL A 64 -0.72 -3.56 -22.47
N TRP A 65 -1.50 -3.24 -21.44
CA TRP A 65 -1.06 -3.18 -20.06
C TRP A 65 -2.22 -3.56 -19.12
N PRO A 66 -1.98 -4.38 -18.08
CA PRO A 66 -0.71 -4.97 -17.69
C PRO A 66 -0.27 -6.13 -18.60
N PRO A 67 1.01 -6.58 -18.52
CA PRO A 67 1.50 -7.67 -19.37
C PRO A 67 0.72 -8.96 -19.18
N LYS A 68 0.65 -9.78 -20.23
CA LYS A 68 -0.08 -11.06 -20.27
C LYS A 68 0.09 -11.89 -18.99
N PHE A 69 1.31 -12.10 -18.53
CA PHE A 69 1.58 -12.93 -17.35
C PHE A 69 0.97 -12.39 -16.04
N ILE A 70 0.74 -11.08 -15.94
CA ILE A 70 0.07 -10.46 -14.79
C ILE A 70 -1.43 -10.70 -14.86
N VAL A 71 -2.02 -10.57 -16.04
CA VAL A 71 -3.44 -10.93 -16.28
C VAL A 71 -3.65 -12.40 -15.93
N ASP A 72 -2.79 -13.29 -16.44
CA ASP A 72 -2.83 -14.72 -16.16
C ASP A 72 -2.70 -15.02 -14.65
N LEU A 73 -1.81 -14.31 -13.96
CA LEU A 73 -1.63 -14.43 -12.50
C LEU A 73 -2.88 -13.97 -11.75
N ASN A 74 -3.50 -12.87 -12.18
CA ASN A 74 -4.69 -12.33 -11.54
C ASN A 74 -5.86 -13.33 -11.62
N HIS A 75 -6.12 -13.88 -12.82
CA HIS A 75 -7.12 -14.93 -13.02
C HIS A 75 -6.82 -16.20 -12.19
N PHE A 76 -5.54 -16.59 -12.07
CA PHE A 76 -5.16 -17.71 -11.22
C PHE A 76 -5.45 -17.43 -9.73
N VAL A 77 -5.14 -16.23 -9.24
CA VAL A 77 -5.43 -15.82 -7.86
C VAL A 77 -6.95 -15.75 -7.60
N GLY A 78 -7.73 -15.30 -8.59
CA GLY A 78 -9.20 -15.21 -8.50
C GLY A 78 -9.88 -16.57 -8.26
N GLN A 79 -9.21 -17.69 -8.54
CA GLN A 79 -9.72 -19.02 -8.15
C GLN A 79 -9.80 -19.22 -6.63
N PHE A 80 -9.12 -18.37 -5.85
CA PHE A 80 -9.07 -18.41 -4.39
C PHE A 80 -9.70 -17.17 -3.73
N ASP A 81 -9.97 -16.12 -4.50
CA ASP A 81 -10.51 -14.83 -4.07
C ASP A 81 -11.70 -14.47 -4.98
N HIS A 82 -12.91 -14.64 -4.47
CA HIS A 82 -14.12 -14.56 -5.30
C HIS A 82 -14.51 -13.11 -5.62
N ALA A 83 -14.16 -12.15 -4.79
CA ALA A 83 -14.36 -10.73 -5.08
C ALA A 83 -13.49 -10.29 -6.25
N LEU A 84 -12.22 -10.71 -6.27
CA LEU A 84 -11.31 -10.52 -7.40
C LEU A 84 -11.87 -11.17 -8.69
N LEU A 85 -12.51 -12.32 -8.55
CA LEU A 85 -13.08 -13.06 -9.68
C LEU A 85 -14.33 -12.40 -10.28
N HIS A 86 -15.27 -11.97 -9.43
CA HIS A 86 -16.55 -11.41 -9.85
C HIS A 86 -16.48 -9.93 -10.23
N ARG A 87 -15.51 -9.18 -9.69
CA ARG A 87 -15.23 -7.78 -10.11
C ARG A 87 -16.45 -6.86 -10.04
N ASP A 88 -17.32 -7.08 -9.07
CA ASP A 88 -18.52 -6.27 -8.90
C ASP A 88 -18.18 -4.78 -8.72
N PRO A 89 -19.13 -3.85 -8.98
CA PRO A 89 -18.87 -2.42 -8.90
C PRO A 89 -18.27 -1.94 -7.57
N TRP A 90 -18.60 -2.59 -6.45
CA TRP A 90 -18.01 -2.26 -5.14
C TRP A 90 -16.52 -2.61 -5.07
N TRP A 91 -16.10 -3.72 -5.68
CA TRP A 91 -14.71 -4.14 -5.77
C TRP A 91 -13.95 -3.20 -6.71
N GLN A 92 -14.52 -2.91 -7.89
CA GLN A 92 -13.90 -1.93 -8.78
C GLN A 92 -13.77 -0.55 -8.13
N ALA A 93 -14.70 -0.16 -7.26
CA ALA A 93 -14.59 1.09 -6.51
C ALA A 93 -13.39 1.10 -5.54
N THR A 94 -13.07 -0.02 -4.89
CA THR A 94 -11.85 -0.11 -4.06
C THR A 94 -10.60 -0.02 -4.94
N ILE A 95 -10.60 -0.68 -6.09
CA ILE A 95 -9.49 -0.61 -7.06
C ILE A 95 -9.31 0.81 -7.62
N TRP A 96 -10.39 1.54 -7.89
CA TRP A 96 -10.31 2.94 -8.30
C TRP A 96 -9.62 3.81 -7.24
N ILE A 97 -9.92 3.59 -5.95
CA ILE A 97 -9.24 4.25 -4.84
C ILE A 97 -7.75 3.91 -4.85
N ASP A 98 -7.40 2.63 -5.04
CA ASP A 98 -6.01 2.18 -5.10
C ASP A 98 -5.25 2.88 -6.23
N VAL A 99 -5.79 2.88 -7.45
CA VAL A 99 -5.15 3.45 -8.65
C VAL A 99 -5.04 4.97 -8.60
N VAL A 100 -6.11 5.66 -8.17
CA VAL A 100 -6.21 7.13 -8.27
C VAL A 100 -5.71 7.84 -7.01
N LEU A 101 -5.84 7.23 -5.84
CA LEU A 101 -5.46 7.85 -4.57
C LEU A 101 -4.22 7.20 -3.97
N PHE A 102 -4.18 5.88 -3.85
CA PHE A 102 -3.05 5.20 -3.20
C PHE A 102 -1.79 5.19 -4.05
N GLY A 103 -1.90 4.93 -5.36
CA GLY A 103 -0.80 5.00 -6.31
C GLY A 103 -0.01 6.31 -6.21
N PRO A 104 -0.66 7.48 -6.41
CA PRO A 104 0.02 8.77 -6.25
C PRO A 104 0.55 8.99 -4.84
N PHE A 105 -0.18 8.56 -3.81
CA PHE A 105 0.30 8.63 -2.43
C PHE A 105 1.60 7.84 -2.24
N TYR A 106 1.75 6.63 -2.78
CA TYR A 106 2.98 5.84 -2.62
C TYR A 106 4.21 6.56 -3.17
N ILE A 107 4.08 7.22 -4.32
CA ILE A 107 5.16 8.03 -4.92
C ILE A 107 5.55 9.17 -3.98
N VAL A 108 4.56 9.91 -3.50
CA VAL A 108 4.72 11.04 -2.59
C VAL A 108 5.31 10.60 -1.25
N ALA A 109 4.87 9.46 -0.73
CA ALA A 109 5.35 8.85 0.50
C ALA A 109 6.80 8.39 0.36
N LEU A 110 7.18 7.72 -0.73
CA LEU A 110 8.56 7.32 -1.00
C LEU A 110 9.50 8.54 -0.96
N TYR A 111 9.16 9.60 -1.68
CA TYR A 111 9.93 10.84 -1.65
C TYR A 111 10.06 11.39 -0.22
N ALA A 112 8.94 11.54 0.49
CA ALA A 112 8.93 12.15 1.81
C ALA A 112 9.66 11.30 2.86
N PHE A 113 9.50 9.98 2.85
CA PHE A 113 10.17 9.07 3.77
C PHE A 113 11.67 9.01 3.53
N ILE A 114 12.12 9.02 2.27
CA ILE A 114 13.55 9.04 1.95
C ILE A 114 14.18 10.38 2.37
N ARG A 115 13.48 11.49 2.13
CA ARG A 115 13.99 12.86 2.37
C ARG A 115 13.65 13.44 3.76
N GLY A 116 12.96 12.70 4.61
CA GLY A 116 12.60 13.12 5.97
C GLY A 116 11.61 14.30 6.02
N LYS A 117 10.57 14.29 5.19
CA LYS A 117 9.61 15.40 5.11
C LYS A 117 8.43 15.21 6.05
N ASN A 118 8.37 15.98 7.14
CA ASN A 118 7.32 15.85 8.17
C ASN A 118 5.89 16.12 7.69
N TRP A 119 5.71 16.91 6.62
CA TRP A 119 4.37 17.19 6.09
C TRP A 119 3.64 15.92 5.63
N ILE A 120 4.34 14.82 5.36
CA ILE A 120 3.72 13.55 4.94
C ILE A 120 2.85 12.92 6.03
N ARG A 121 3.01 13.33 7.28
CA ARG A 121 2.29 12.75 8.42
C ARG A 121 0.79 12.69 8.21
N ILE A 122 0.16 13.82 7.88
CA ILE A 122 -1.30 13.87 7.73
C ILE A 122 -1.76 13.03 6.52
N PRO A 123 -1.17 13.16 5.31
CA PRO A 123 -1.45 12.25 4.21
C PRO A 123 -1.27 10.77 4.56
N SER A 124 -0.24 10.40 5.33
CA SER A 124 -0.02 9.01 5.76
C SER A 124 -1.12 8.48 6.67
N ILE A 125 -1.62 9.31 7.59
CA ILE A 125 -2.74 8.93 8.44
C ILE A 125 -4.00 8.76 7.59
N MET A 126 -4.30 9.70 6.69
CA MET A 126 -5.45 9.62 5.79
C MET A 126 -5.42 8.35 4.92
N TRP A 127 -4.28 8.08 4.28
CA TRP A 127 -4.08 6.88 3.48
C TRP A 127 -4.32 5.62 4.32
N ALA A 128 -3.73 5.55 5.52
CA ALA A 128 -3.83 4.37 6.35
C ALA A 128 -5.25 4.12 6.86
N THR A 129 -5.98 5.17 7.22
CA THR A 129 -7.39 5.05 7.64
C THR A 129 -8.28 4.60 6.48
N MET A 130 -8.03 5.10 5.28
CA MET A 130 -8.78 4.71 4.09
C MET A 130 -8.45 3.27 3.68
N MET A 131 -7.19 2.86 3.74
CA MET A 131 -6.76 1.48 3.50
C MET A 131 -7.45 0.49 4.45
N LEU A 132 -7.45 0.79 5.75
CA LEU A 132 -8.16 -0.04 6.73
C LEU A 132 -9.67 -0.09 6.48
N THR A 133 -10.24 0.98 5.95
CA THR A 133 -11.65 1.02 5.55
C THR A 133 -11.90 0.12 4.33
N ASN A 134 -11.08 0.22 3.28
CA ASN A 134 -11.17 -0.62 2.08
C ASN A 134 -11.08 -2.11 2.44
N VAL A 135 -10.06 -2.52 3.21
CA VAL A 135 -9.89 -3.93 3.59
C VAL A 135 -11.03 -4.41 4.49
N THR A 136 -11.56 -3.56 5.37
CA THR A 136 -12.74 -3.88 6.17
C THR A 136 -13.96 -4.16 5.29
N ILE A 137 -14.19 -3.35 4.26
CA ILE A 137 -15.29 -3.57 3.30
C ILE A 137 -15.09 -4.91 2.58
N ILE A 138 -13.88 -5.17 2.08
CA ILE A 138 -13.53 -6.43 1.40
C ILE A 138 -13.87 -7.63 2.30
N PHE A 139 -13.40 -7.63 3.55
CA PHE A 139 -13.66 -8.73 4.48
C PHE A 139 -15.13 -8.89 4.83
N ILE A 140 -15.85 -7.79 5.05
CA ILE A 140 -17.29 -7.88 5.35
C ILE A 140 -18.02 -8.51 4.17
N VAL A 141 -17.79 -8.05 2.94
CA VAL A 141 -18.49 -8.60 1.78
C VAL A 141 -18.11 -10.07 1.56
N GLU A 142 -16.81 -10.38 1.52
CA GLU A 142 -16.31 -11.75 1.31
C GLU A 142 -16.81 -12.77 2.34
N PHE A 143 -16.97 -12.36 3.61
CA PHE A 143 -17.39 -13.28 4.67
C PHE A 143 -18.88 -13.29 4.97
N THR A 144 -19.65 -12.31 4.47
CA THR A 144 -21.08 -12.20 4.82
C THR A 144 -22.02 -12.34 3.63
N ASP A 145 -21.59 -11.98 2.42
CA ASP A 145 -22.44 -12.09 1.24
C ASP A 145 -22.35 -13.51 0.67
N PRO A 146 -23.48 -14.26 0.58
CA PRO A 146 -23.52 -15.62 0.05
C PRO A 146 -22.94 -15.78 -1.36
N LYS A 147 -22.89 -14.70 -2.15
CA LYS A 147 -22.25 -14.70 -3.48
C LYS A 147 -20.75 -15.02 -3.39
N TYR A 148 -20.09 -14.56 -2.34
CA TYR A 148 -18.63 -14.65 -2.17
C TYR A 148 -18.23 -15.71 -1.13
N ALA A 149 -19.11 -15.99 -0.17
CA ALA A 149 -18.89 -16.88 0.98
C ALA A 149 -18.57 -18.37 0.64
N GLY A 150 -18.53 -18.76 -0.64
CA GLY A 150 -17.96 -20.03 -1.08
C GLY A 150 -16.42 -20.09 -1.04
N GLY A 151 -15.75 -18.94 -0.85
CA GLY A 151 -14.29 -18.82 -0.79
C GLY A 151 -13.70 -19.43 0.48
N LYS A 152 -12.42 -19.84 0.42
CA LYS A 152 -11.70 -20.29 1.63
C LYS A 152 -11.24 -19.05 2.41
N PRO A 153 -11.58 -18.91 3.72
CA PRO A 153 -11.24 -17.71 4.48
C PRO A 153 -9.73 -17.43 4.58
N LEU A 154 -8.90 -18.48 4.65
CA LEU A 154 -7.47 -18.34 4.88
C LEU A 154 -6.73 -17.63 3.71
N PRO A 155 -6.93 -18.02 2.44
CA PRO A 155 -6.43 -17.25 1.30
C PRO A 155 -6.79 -15.77 1.33
N ILE A 156 -8.06 -15.43 1.59
CA ILE A 156 -8.55 -14.04 1.62
C ILE A 156 -7.83 -13.24 2.72
N ILE A 157 -7.73 -13.81 3.93
CA ILE A 157 -7.01 -13.18 5.04
C ILE A 157 -5.53 -13.01 4.71
N ALA A 158 -4.89 -14.05 4.18
CA ALA A 158 -3.47 -14.02 3.85
C ALA A 158 -3.16 -12.99 2.75
N ALA A 159 -4.01 -12.91 1.73
CA ALA A 159 -3.91 -11.95 0.64
C ALA A 159 -4.02 -10.50 1.12
N ASN A 160 -4.78 -10.22 2.18
CA ASN A 160 -5.01 -8.85 2.66
C ASN A 160 -4.22 -8.48 3.94
N LEU A 161 -3.52 -9.44 4.55
CA LEU A 161 -2.90 -9.26 5.87
C LEU A 161 -1.93 -8.07 5.91
N LEU A 162 -1.10 -7.90 4.88
CA LEU A 162 -0.15 -6.79 4.81
C LEU A 162 -0.84 -5.43 4.72
N TRP A 163 -2.00 -5.37 4.06
CA TRP A 163 -2.84 -4.17 3.95
C TRP A 163 -3.62 -3.86 5.23
N ILE A 164 -3.51 -4.69 6.27
CA ILE A 164 -3.95 -4.38 7.64
C ILE A 164 -2.74 -3.98 8.50
N LEU A 165 -1.68 -4.79 8.48
CA LEU A 165 -0.53 -4.59 9.35
C LEU A 165 0.23 -3.30 9.04
N MET A 166 0.42 -2.99 7.76
CA MET A 166 1.19 -1.80 7.34
C MET A 166 0.50 -0.48 7.66
N PRO A 167 -0.80 -0.27 7.40
CA PRO A 167 -1.47 0.96 7.84
C PRO A 167 -1.55 1.10 9.36
N ILE A 168 -1.71 0.01 10.12
CA ILE A 168 -1.64 0.06 11.59
C ILE A 168 -0.25 0.49 12.05
N LEU A 169 0.81 -0.11 11.50
CA LEU A 169 2.19 0.27 11.77
C LEU A 169 2.42 1.74 11.45
N LEU A 170 1.97 2.19 10.28
CA LEU A 170 2.12 3.57 9.83
C LEU A 170 1.39 4.56 10.74
N ILE A 171 0.11 4.33 11.07
CA ILE A 171 -0.65 5.19 11.98
C ILE A 171 0.03 5.24 13.34
N THR A 172 0.35 4.09 13.92
CA THR A 172 1.00 4.00 15.24
C THR A 172 2.28 4.83 15.25
N ARG A 173 3.10 4.66 14.22
CA ARG A 173 4.33 5.41 14.03
C ARG A 173 4.08 6.93 13.90
N MET A 174 3.07 7.36 13.15
CA MET A 174 2.74 8.78 12.93
C MET A 174 2.07 9.44 14.14
N VAL A 175 1.37 8.67 14.97
CA VAL A 175 0.73 9.14 16.20
C VAL A 175 1.76 9.27 17.32
N LEU A 176 2.61 8.25 17.51
CA LEU A 176 3.63 8.25 18.56
C LEU A 176 4.75 9.27 18.30
N TYR A 177 5.03 9.57 17.03
CA TYR A 177 6.09 10.52 16.65
C TYR A 177 5.56 11.61 15.71
N PRO A 178 4.84 12.63 16.22
CA PRO A 178 4.27 13.68 15.37
C PRO A 178 5.32 14.48 14.59
N GLU A 179 6.49 14.67 15.17
CA GLU A 179 7.66 15.28 14.53
C GLU A 179 8.60 14.21 13.99
N THR A 180 8.02 13.35 13.17
CA THR A 180 8.57 12.08 12.71
C THR A 180 10.03 12.13 12.22
N PHE A 181 10.43 13.20 11.56
CA PHE A 181 11.74 13.40 10.93
C PHE A 181 12.40 14.71 11.38
N ALA A 182 11.92 15.37 12.44
CA ALA A 182 12.61 16.55 12.96
C ALA A 182 13.72 16.15 13.94
N GLY A 183 14.91 16.73 13.76
CA GLY A 183 15.98 16.75 14.76
C GLY A 183 16.25 18.16 15.26
N ASP A 184 16.58 18.29 16.54
CA ASP A 184 17.22 19.50 17.05
C ASP A 184 18.70 19.48 16.67
N ARG A 185 19.17 20.49 15.93
CA ARG A 185 20.58 20.63 15.49
C ARG A 185 21.58 20.54 16.65
N ILE A 186 21.17 20.90 17.87
CA ILE A 186 22.03 20.92 19.06
C ILE A 186 22.40 19.50 19.50
N THR A 187 21.50 18.52 19.37
CA THR A 187 21.77 17.13 19.76
C THR A 187 22.71 16.45 18.77
N LEU A 188 22.51 16.68 17.47
CA LEU A 188 23.35 16.11 16.40
C LEU A 188 24.80 16.62 16.48
N GLN A 189 25.01 17.93 16.71
CA GLN A 189 26.37 18.46 16.89
C GLN A 189 27.06 17.96 18.17
N LYS A 190 26.28 17.65 19.22
CA LYS A 190 26.83 17.12 20.47
C LYS A 190 27.31 15.68 20.31
N GLU A 191 26.53 14.86 19.61
CA GLU A 191 26.89 13.47 19.29
C GLU A 191 28.11 13.41 18.37
N GLU A 192 28.16 14.22 17.31
CA GLU A 192 29.35 14.33 16.43
C GLU A 192 30.62 14.77 17.20
N SER A 193 30.48 15.68 18.17
CA SER A 193 31.61 16.13 19.00
C SER A 193 32.10 15.11 20.03
N ILE A 194 31.26 14.12 20.37
CA ILE A 194 31.58 13.02 21.28
C ILE A 194 32.23 11.88 20.50
N GLU A 195 31.76 11.58 19.28
CA GLU A 195 32.35 10.54 18.42
C GLU A 195 33.69 10.97 17.80
N ALA A 196 33.96 12.28 17.69
CA ALA A 196 35.24 12.81 17.19
C ALA A 196 36.36 12.85 18.24
N LYS A 197 36.15 12.33 19.46
CA LYS A 197 37.14 12.25 20.55
C LYS A 197 37.49 10.81 20.87
#